data_AF-A0A7Y0CG36-F1
#
_entry.id   AF-A0A7Y0CG36-F1
#
_cell.length_a   1.000
_cell.length_b   1.000
_cell.length_c   1.000
_cell.angle_alpha   90.00
_cell.angle_beta   90.00
_cell.angle_gamma   90.00
#
_symmetry.space_group_name_H-M   'P 1'
#
loop_
_entity.id
_entity.type
_entity.pdbx_description
1 polymer ?
#
loop_
_entity_poly.entity_id
_entity_poly.type
_entity_poly.pdbx_seq_one_letter_code
_entity_poly.pdbx_strand_id
1 'polypeptide(L)'
;MSVLNERTGTNRASEIAILRQPVVHPDRSVYGYAVRVNVLDGVGGIFPEPEVEHLVDIEYARLDVELLAGDRPILLRATTRLLSGDLVAPYALHAIVLEVSPALAQRDDAAALVTAARERGLRIALANYRGTASQDALLPLADLVKIDVSRASDELATLVDRAHDAGGTVIAERADTRDRIHLGRQLGVDLLQGPMFQREPAPSGREFSAGELQCLELMQLLSQAHIDQAAVVRVVSSDPELAMRVLHLVNSSSYALRREIDSVHQAVVLVGPQQIAALAMASLIDARPTSLGALWAILTRALACKGMSGDDAGYTVGLLSSVASQLGVPPAELVSRTGVSADVASALLRQEGPYGQALAAVLAHEENDLDGVRATGYEPHDVARVYLSAVPQALATASSLSVGSRY
;
A
#
# COMPACT_ATOMS: atom_id res chain seq x y z
N MET A 1 22.73 -0.59 -22.26
CA MET A 1 22.52 0.43 -23.30
C MET A 1 21.46 1.39 -22.81
N SER A 2 21.82 2.66 -22.80
CA SER A 2 21.09 3.79 -22.20
C SER A 2 19.75 4.03 -22.88
N VAL A 3 18.67 4.18 -22.11
CA VAL A 3 17.34 4.56 -22.61
C VAL A 3 16.83 5.75 -21.81
N LEU A 4 17.44 6.91 -22.00
CA LEU A 4 16.84 8.21 -21.72
C LEU A 4 17.38 9.18 -22.77
N ASN A 5 16.62 9.39 -23.85
CA ASN A 5 16.93 10.41 -24.83
C ASN A 5 16.33 11.73 -24.34
N GLU A 6 17.18 12.73 -24.16
CA GLU A 6 16.84 14.08 -23.74
C GLU A 6 15.81 14.71 -24.68
N ARG A 7 14.77 15.35 -24.10
CA ARG A 7 13.85 16.22 -24.82
C ARG A 7 13.99 17.65 -24.27
N THR A 8 14.64 18.50 -25.06
CA THR A 8 14.54 19.96 -24.96
C THR A 8 13.31 20.44 -25.73
N GLY A 9 12.48 21.26 -25.10
CA GLY A 9 11.34 21.93 -25.74
C GLY A 9 10.21 22.20 -24.75
N THR A 10 9.96 23.47 -24.47
CA THR A 10 8.88 23.99 -23.60
C THR A 10 7.49 23.62 -24.14
N ASN A 11 7.02 22.44 -23.78
CA ASN A 11 5.63 22.01 -23.80
C ASN A 11 5.48 21.33 -22.43
N ARG A 12 4.68 21.87 -21.50
CA ARG A 12 4.52 21.24 -20.18
C ARG A 12 3.87 19.87 -20.40
N ALA A 13 4.69 18.83 -20.49
CA ALA A 13 4.24 17.47 -20.69
C ALA A 13 3.34 17.11 -19.52
N SER A 14 2.17 16.53 -19.81
CA SER A 14 1.31 15.97 -18.77
C SER A 14 2.09 14.90 -18.01
N GLU A 15 2.16 15.01 -16.69
CA GLU A 15 2.81 14.03 -15.83
C GLU A 15 1.80 13.01 -15.34
N ILE A 16 2.27 11.81 -15.02
CA ILE A 16 1.40 10.69 -14.63
C ILE A 16 1.77 10.26 -13.21
N ALA A 17 0.81 10.35 -12.30
CA ALA A 17 0.93 9.81 -10.95
C ALA A 17 -0.02 8.62 -10.81
N ILE A 18 0.56 7.43 -10.68
CA ILE A 18 -0.21 6.22 -10.42
C ILE A 18 -0.23 5.99 -8.91
N LEU A 19 -1.44 5.95 -8.34
CA LEU A 19 -1.67 5.73 -6.92
C LEU A 19 -2.16 4.30 -6.70
N ARG A 20 -1.77 3.71 -5.58
CA ARG A 20 -2.18 2.36 -5.18
C ARG A 20 -2.59 2.36 -3.71
N GLN A 21 -3.85 2.03 -3.45
CA GLN A 21 -4.39 2.02 -2.09
C GLN A 21 -5.08 0.69 -1.78
N PRO A 22 -4.90 0.09 -0.59
CA PRO A 22 -5.55 -1.15 -0.24
C PRO A 22 -7.06 -0.94 -0.02
N VAL A 23 -7.82 -1.96 -0.38
CA VAL A 23 -9.19 -2.19 0.07
C VAL A 23 -9.12 -3.35 1.04
N VAL A 24 -9.62 -3.16 2.26
CA VAL A 24 -9.46 -4.11 3.36
C VAL A 24 -10.80 -4.48 3.98
N HIS A 25 -10.86 -5.68 4.56
CA HIS A 25 -11.95 -6.07 5.44
C HIS A 25 -11.90 -5.28 6.76
N PRO A 26 -12.97 -5.31 7.58
CA PRO A 26 -12.99 -4.62 8.87
C PRO A 26 -11.85 -5.04 9.81
N ASP A 27 -11.35 -6.29 9.69
CA ASP A 27 -10.20 -6.81 10.44
C ASP A 27 -8.84 -6.37 9.88
N ARG A 28 -8.82 -5.53 8.84
CA ARG A 28 -7.66 -5.03 8.09
C ARG A 28 -6.93 -6.08 7.25
N SER A 29 -7.46 -7.29 7.11
CA SER A 29 -7.00 -8.20 6.07
C SER A 29 -7.30 -7.62 4.69
N VAL A 30 -6.35 -7.73 3.76
CA VAL A 30 -6.48 -7.11 2.43
C VAL A 30 -7.49 -7.88 1.60
N TYR A 31 -8.51 -7.20 1.09
CA TYR A 31 -9.41 -7.71 0.05
C TYR A 31 -8.77 -7.56 -1.33
N GLY A 32 -8.27 -6.37 -1.66
CA GLY A 32 -7.72 -6.02 -2.97
C GLY A 32 -7.02 -4.67 -2.97
N TYR A 33 -6.70 -4.15 -4.15
CA TYR A 33 -6.04 -2.86 -4.31
C TYR A 33 -6.73 -2.01 -5.36
N ALA A 34 -7.04 -0.75 -5.02
CA ALA A 34 -7.47 0.25 -5.98
C ALA A 34 -6.24 0.93 -6.59
N VAL A 35 -6.16 0.94 -7.92
CA VAL A 35 -5.10 1.60 -8.68
C VAL A 35 -5.69 2.71 -9.52
N ARG A 36 -5.19 3.93 -9.31
CA ARG A 36 -5.67 5.14 -9.97
C ARG A 36 -4.56 5.80 -10.74
N VAL A 37 -4.78 6.04 -12.02
CA VAL A 37 -3.88 6.85 -12.85
C VAL A 37 -4.41 8.28 -12.83
N ASN A 38 -3.67 9.21 -12.23
CA ASN A 38 -3.96 10.63 -12.29
C ASN A 38 -3.06 11.28 -13.34
N VAL A 39 -3.67 12.00 -14.28
CA VAL A 39 -2.95 12.83 -15.25
C VAL A 39 -2.88 14.24 -14.69
N LEU A 40 -1.67 14.70 -14.45
CA LEU A 40 -1.39 15.99 -13.82
C LEU A 40 -1.14 17.05 -14.89
N ASP A 41 -1.70 18.24 -14.67
CA ASP A 41 -1.33 19.43 -15.41
C ASP A 41 0.04 19.94 -14.97
N GLY A 42 0.66 20.80 -15.78
CA GLY A 42 2.00 21.33 -15.49
C GLY A 42 2.08 22.38 -14.36
N VAL A 43 0.98 22.61 -13.62
CA VAL A 43 0.98 23.33 -12.33
C VAL A 43 0.52 22.44 -11.17
N GLY A 44 0.25 21.16 -11.44
CA GLY A 44 -0.01 20.13 -10.47
C GLY A 44 -1.47 19.79 -10.19
N GLY A 45 -2.42 20.41 -10.89
CA GLY A 45 -3.83 20.02 -10.87
C GLY A 45 -4.07 18.68 -11.57
N ILE A 46 -5.20 18.03 -11.28
CA ILE A 46 -5.60 16.80 -11.97
C ILE A 46 -6.50 17.18 -13.15
N PHE A 47 -6.19 16.71 -14.35
CA PHE A 47 -7.07 16.90 -15.50
C PHE A 47 -8.42 16.18 -15.29
N PRO A 48 -9.54 16.75 -15.78
CA PRO A 48 -10.84 16.10 -15.69
C PRO A 48 -10.85 14.72 -16.36
N GLU A 49 -11.39 13.70 -15.68
CA GLU A 49 -11.37 12.31 -16.14
C GLU A 49 -11.80 12.13 -17.62
N PRO A 50 -12.89 12.74 -18.12
CA PRO A 50 -13.34 12.54 -19.50
C PRO A 50 -12.36 13.05 -20.57
N GLU A 51 -11.48 13.99 -20.22
CA GLU A 51 -10.53 14.61 -21.15
C GLU A 51 -9.26 13.77 -21.34
N VAL A 52 -8.99 12.85 -20.42
CA VAL A 52 -7.71 12.13 -20.34
C VAL A 52 -7.85 10.61 -20.36
N GLU A 53 -9.03 10.06 -20.65
CA GLU A 53 -9.26 8.61 -20.73
C GLU A 53 -8.25 7.90 -21.64
N HIS A 54 -7.87 8.51 -22.77
CA HIS A 54 -6.88 7.91 -23.68
C HIS A 54 -5.48 7.76 -23.04
N LEU A 55 -5.08 8.70 -22.17
CA LEU A 55 -3.79 8.64 -21.49
C LEU A 55 -3.84 7.57 -20.40
N VAL A 56 -4.95 7.49 -19.67
CA VAL A 56 -5.22 6.44 -18.69
C VAL A 56 -5.19 5.05 -19.35
N ASP A 57 -5.81 4.90 -20.53
CA ASP A 57 -5.79 3.68 -21.32
C ASP A 57 -4.35 3.22 -21.68
N ILE A 58 -3.47 4.17 -22.05
CA ILE A 58 -2.07 3.87 -22.38
C ILE A 58 -1.33 3.32 -21.16
N GLU A 59 -1.57 3.89 -19.98
CA GLU A 59 -0.94 3.44 -18.75
C GLU A 59 -1.45 2.08 -18.29
N TYR A 60 -2.78 1.86 -18.34
CA TYR A 60 -3.36 0.56 -18.01
C TYR A 60 -2.90 -0.55 -18.95
N ALA A 61 -2.67 -0.26 -20.23
CA ALA A 61 -2.11 -1.24 -21.17
C ALA A 61 -0.66 -1.65 -20.86
N ARG A 62 0.08 -0.85 -20.07
CA ARG A 62 1.47 -1.12 -19.65
C ARG A 62 1.57 -1.67 -18.23
N LEU A 63 0.48 -1.64 -17.47
CA LEU A 63 0.46 -1.94 -16.06
C LEU A 63 0.58 -3.45 -15.83
N ASP A 64 1.59 -3.86 -15.07
CA ASP A 64 1.67 -5.21 -14.55
C ASP A 64 0.84 -5.31 -13.27
N VAL A 65 -0.43 -5.66 -13.44
CA VAL A 65 -1.40 -5.71 -12.34
C VAL A 65 -1.11 -6.81 -11.33
N GLU A 66 -0.42 -7.89 -11.73
CA GLU A 66 -0.03 -8.97 -10.83
C GLU A 66 1.06 -8.50 -9.86
N LEU A 67 2.02 -7.71 -10.35
CA LEU A 67 3.03 -7.11 -9.47
C LEU A 67 2.46 -6.09 -8.49
N LEU A 68 1.30 -5.49 -8.81
CA LEU A 68 0.64 -4.50 -7.96
C LEU A 68 -0.37 -5.10 -6.98
N ALA A 69 -1.12 -6.12 -7.39
CA ALA A 69 -2.18 -6.70 -6.57
C ALA A 69 -1.85 -8.10 -6.03
N GLY A 70 -0.80 -8.74 -6.54
CA GLY A 70 -0.45 -10.12 -6.20
C GLY A 70 -1.58 -11.07 -6.58
N ASP A 71 -2.04 -11.83 -5.60
CA ASP A 71 -3.16 -12.78 -5.71
C ASP A 71 -4.51 -12.15 -5.33
N ARG A 72 -4.65 -10.83 -5.44
CA ARG A 72 -5.86 -10.12 -5.01
C ARG A 72 -6.57 -9.41 -6.16
N PRO A 73 -7.90 -9.19 -6.04
CA PRO A 73 -8.63 -8.29 -6.92
C PRO A 73 -7.97 -6.92 -7.06
N ILE A 74 -8.00 -6.38 -8.28
CA ILE A 74 -7.59 -5.02 -8.59
C ILE A 74 -8.79 -4.19 -9.02
N LEU A 75 -8.94 -2.99 -8.45
CA LEU A 75 -9.95 -2.02 -8.83
C LEU A 75 -9.28 -0.95 -9.68
N LEU A 76 -9.77 -0.74 -10.91
CA LEU A 76 -9.29 0.25 -11.85
C LEU A 76 -10.39 1.26 -12.13
N ARG A 77 -10.05 2.54 -12.34
CA ARG A 77 -11.02 3.50 -12.84
C ARG A 77 -11.51 3.05 -14.22
N ALA A 78 -12.81 2.99 -14.42
CA ALA A 78 -13.37 2.66 -15.72
C ALA A 78 -13.05 3.78 -16.72
N THR A 79 -12.67 3.41 -17.93
CA THR A 79 -12.69 4.29 -19.12
C THR A 79 -13.77 3.79 -20.06
N THR A 80 -14.22 4.64 -20.98
CA THR A 80 -15.22 4.26 -21.99
C THR A 80 -14.77 3.03 -22.77
N ARG A 81 -13.48 2.96 -23.16
CA ARG A 81 -12.92 1.86 -23.93
C ARG A 81 -12.77 0.56 -23.13
N LEU A 82 -12.48 0.64 -21.83
CA LEU A 82 -12.50 -0.53 -20.96
C LEU A 82 -13.92 -1.08 -20.80
N LEU A 83 -14.94 -0.22 -20.70
CA LEU A 83 -16.34 -0.64 -20.58
C LEU A 83 -16.93 -1.18 -21.89
N SER A 84 -16.62 -0.56 -23.03
CA SER A 84 -17.07 -1.03 -24.35
C SER A 84 -16.34 -2.31 -24.80
N GLY A 85 -15.10 -2.51 -24.36
CA GLY A 85 -14.23 -3.60 -24.80
C GLY A 85 -13.30 -3.24 -25.97
N ASP A 86 -13.29 -1.98 -26.39
CA ASP A 86 -12.31 -1.45 -27.37
C ASP A 86 -10.89 -1.39 -26.80
N LEU A 87 -10.74 -1.52 -25.48
CA LEU A 87 -9.49 -1.81 -24.81
C LEU A 87 -9.65 -3.10 -24.00
N VAL A 88 -8.72 -4.03 -24.20
CA VAL A 88 -8.63 -5.25 -23.40
C VAL A 88 -8.10 -4.88 -22.02
N ALA A 89 -8.83 -5.25 -20.97
CA ALA A 89 -8.38 -5.03 -19.60
C ALA A 89 -7.10 -5.85 -19.32
N PRO A 90 -6.16 -5.34 -18.50
CA PRO A 90 -4.92 -6.06 -18.18
C PRO A 90 -5.24 -7.38 -17.48
N TYR A 91 -4.57 -8.47 -17.83
CA TYR A 91 -4.84 -9.78 -17.24
C TYR A 91 -4.54 -9.77 -15.72
N ALA A 92 -5.51 -10.21 -14.91
CA ALA A 92 -5.33 -10.43 -13.48
C ALA A 92 -5.81 -11.85 -13.12
N LEU A 93 -5.03 -12.56 -12.29
CA LEU A 93 -5.35 -13.93 -11.87
C LEU A 93 -6.71 -14.08 -11.17
N HIS A 94 -7.17 -13.05 -10.46
CA HIS A 94 -8.34 -13.12 -9.58
C HIS A 94 -9.55 -12.39 -10.14
N ALA A 95 -9.52 -11.06 -10.12
CA ALA A 95 -10.61 -10.25 -10.63
C ALA A 95 -10.12 -8.84 -10.97
N ILE A 96 -10.72 -8.28 -12.02
CA ILE A 96 -10.64 -6.86 -12.33
C ILE A 96 -12.01 -6.27 -12.04
N VAL A 97 -12.01 -5.21 -11.25
CA VAL A 97 -13.20 -4.42 -10.94
C VAL A 97 -13.05 -3.07 -11.62
N LEU A 98 -14.02 -2.68 -12.45
CA LEU A 98 -14.06 -1.37 -13.07
C LEU A 98 -14.90 -0.41 -12.23
N GLU A 99 -14.29 0.68 -11.76
CA GLU A 99 -14.93 1.73 -10.99
C GLU A 99 -15.58 2.77 -11.90
N VAL A 100 -16.90 2.69 -12.05
CA VAL A 100 -17.71 3.66 -12.80
C VAL A 100 -17.80 4.96 -12.00
N SER A 101 -17.25 6.05 -12.56
CA SER A 101 -17.32 7.37 -11.92
C SER A 101 -18.72 7.99 -12.04
N PRO A 102 -19.05 8.99 -11.21
CA PRO A 102 -20.33 9.71 -11.34
C PRO A 102 -20.57 10.33 -12.73
N ALA A 103 -19.50 10.70 -13.44
CA ALA A 103 -19.59 11.24 -14.80
C ALA A 103 -19.98 10.15 -15.81
N LEU A 104 -19.33 8.98 -15.74
CA LEU A 104 -19.68 7.83 -16.59
C LEU A 104 -21.08 7.31 -16.29
N ALA A 105 -21.49 7.29 -15.01
CA ALA A 105 -22.82 6.85 -14.61
C ALA A 105 -23.96 7.72 -15.17
N GLN A 106 -23.69 8.99 -15.47
CA GLN A 106 -24.68 9.93 -16.01
C GLN A 106 -24.88 9.81 -17.53
N ARG A 107 -24.09 9.00 -18.23
CA ARG A 107 -24.26 8.82 -19.68
C ARG A 107 -25.51 8.02 -19.99
N ASP A 108 -26.15 8.36 -21.10
CA ASP A 108 -27.36 7.66 -21.59
C ASP A 108 -27.08 6.18 -21.91
N ASP A 109 -25.85 5.84 -22.30
CA ASP A 109 -25.41 4.48 -22.65
C ASP A 109 -24.73 3.74 -21.49
N ALA A 110 -24.70 4.31 -20.27
CA ALA A 110 -23.95 3.75 -19.15
C ALA A 110 -24.34 2.32 -18.81
N ALA A 111 -25.64 2.01 -18.78
CA ALA A 111 -26.14 0.66 -18.48
C ALA A 111 -25.70 -0.36 -19.53
N ALA A 112 -25.67 0.02 -20.80
CA ALA A 112 -25.20 -0.85 -21.88
C ALA A 112 -23.69 -1.11 -21.78
N LEU A 113 -22.90 -0.06 -21.52
CA LEU A 113 -21.45 -0.15 -21.31
C LEU A 113 -21.10 -1.03 -20.11
N VAL A 114 -21.79 -0.85 -18.98
CA VAL A 114 -21.60 -1.66 -17.78
C VAL A 114 -21.98 -3.12 -18.02
N THR A 115 -23.08 -3.38 -18.72
CA THR A 115 -23.52 -4.74 -19.07
C THR A 115 -22.49 -5.43 -19.96
N ALA A 116 -22.00 -4.76 -21.00
CA ALA A 116 -20.96 -5.29 -21.90
C ALA A 116 -19.65 -5.62 -21.17
N ALA A 117 -19.28 -4.86 -20.13
CA ALA A 117 -18.15 -5.20 -19.28
C ALA A 117 -18.40 -6.45 -18.43
N ARG A 118 -19.59 -6.59 -17.83
CA ARG A 118 -19.97 -7.78 -17.05
C ARG A 118 -19.98 -9.06 -17.89
N GLU A 119 -20.50 -8.99 -19.12
CA GLU A 119 -20.53 -10.13 -20.05
C GLU A 119 -19.12 -10.64 -20.40
N ARG A 120 -18.10 -9.78 -20.29
CA ARG A 120 -16.67 -10.14 -20.44
C ARG A 120 -16.02 -10.63 -19.15
N GLY A 121 -16.80 -10.82 -18.08
CA GLY A 121 -16.33 -11.31 -16.78
C GLY A 121 -15.70 -10.24 -15.88
N LEU A 122 -15.82 -8.96 -16.22
CA LEU A 122 -15.35 -7.86 -15.39
C LEU A 122 -16.38 -7.57 -14.28
N ARG A 123 -15.90 -7.27 -13.08
CA ARG A 123 -16.73 -6.80 -11.98
C ARG A 123 -16.91 -5.29 -12.05
N ILE A 124 -17.96 -4.78 -11.43
CA ILE A 124 -18.34 -3.37 -11.49
C ILE A 124 -18.39 -2.80 -10.09
N ALA A 125 -17.78 -1.63 -9.92
CA ALA A 125 -17.91 -0.81 -8.73
C ALA A 125 -18.53 0.55 -9.08
N LEU A 126 -19.52 1.01 -8.32
CA LEU A 126 -19.98 2.40 -8.40
C LEU A 126 -19.12 3.27 -7.47
N ALA A 127 -18.40 4.25 -8.02
CA ALA A 127 -17.58 5.15 -7.22
C ALA A 127 -18.37 6.36 -6.73
N ASN A 128 -18.06 6.84 -5.51
CA ASN A 128 -18.70 8.00 -4.89
C ASN A 128 -20.23 7.96 -5.01
N TYR A 129 -20.82 6.87 -4.54
CA TYR A 129 -22.26 6.66 -4.57
C TYR A 129 -22.98 7.69 -3.69
N ARG A 130 -23.96 8.37 -4.29
CA ARG A 130 -24.76 9.43 -3.64
C ARG A 130 -26.27 9.19 -3.75
N GLY A 131 -26.68 8.03 -4.29
CA GLY A 131 -28.09 7.72 -4.51
C GLY A 131 -28.77 8.58 -5.58
N THR A 132 -28.04 9.05 -6.59
CA THR A 132 -28.65 9.76 -7.73
C THR A 132 -29.43 8.77 -8.61
N ALA A 133 -30.44 9.25 -9.34
CA ALA A 133 -31.23 8.39 -10.24
C ALA A 133 -30.37 7.62 -11.25
N SER A 134 -29.31 8.26 -11.77
CA SER A 134 -28.35 7.63 -12.68
C SER A 134 -27.52 6.51 -12.02
N GLN A 135 -27.11 6.70 -10.75
CA GLN A 135 -26.39 5.67 -10.00
C GLN A 135 -27.32 4.54 -9.58
N ASP A 136 -28.53 4.85 -9.13
CA ASP A 136 -29.54 3.86 -8.72
C ASP A 136 -29.94 2.94 -9.88
N ALA A 137 -30.00 3.47 -11.10
CA ALA A 137 -30.24 2.67 -12.31
C ALA A 137 -29.14 1.63 -12.59
N LEU A 138 -27.91 1.88 -12.16
CA LEU A 138 -26.77 0.97 -12.32
C LEU A 138 -26.55 0.05 -11.11
N LEU A 139 -27.21 0.32 -9.99
CA LEU A 139 -27.02 -0.40 -8.74
C LEU A 139 -27.25 -1.92 -8.86
N PRO A 140 -28.28 -2.42 -9.59
CA PRO A 140 -28.46 -3.86 -9.81
C PRO A 140 -27.35 -4.53 -10.64
N LEU A 141 -26.51 -3.73 -11.30
CA LEU A 141 -25.38 -4.20 -12.11
C LEU A 141 -24.04 -4.05 -11.37
N ALA A 142 -24.02 -3.55 -10.14
CA ALA A 142 -22.81 -3.29 -9.37
C ALA A 142 -22.50 -4.44 -8.41
N ASP A 143 -21.26 -4.95 -8.43
CA ASP A 143 -20.80 -5.91 -7.42
C ASP A 143 -20.32 -5.18 -6.16
N LEU A 144 -19.76 -3.97 -6.34
CA LEU A 144 -19.30 -3.12 -5.24
C LEU A 144 -19.89 -1.70 -5.33
N VAL A 145 -20.09 -1.07 -4.18
CA VAL A 145 -20.61 0.30 -4.09
C VAL A 145 -19.73 1.08 -3.12
N LYS A 146 -19.09 2.13 -3.60
CA LYS A 146 -18.15 2.92 -2.83
C LYS A 146 -18.82 4.17 -2.28
N ILE A 147 -18.83 4.32 -0.96
CA ILE A 147 -19.48 5.42 -0.25
C ILE A 147 -18.41 6.20 0.52
N ASP A 148 -18.35 7.51 0.30
CA ASP A 148 -17.42 8.40 0.99
C ASP A 148 -17.92 8.71 2.41
N VAL A 149 -17.29 8.11 3.42
CA VAL A 149 -17.67 8.28 4.83
C VAL A 149 -17.13 9.56 5.47
N SER A 150 -16.38 10.39 4.73
CA SER A 150 -15.99 11.73 5.20
C SER A 150 -17.13 12.76 5.13
N ARG A 151 -18.27 12.36 4.56
CA ARG A 151 -19.44 13.20 4.36
C ARG A 151 -20.36 13.24 5.59
N ALA A 152 -21.36 14.12 5.55
CA ALA A 152 -22.34 14.24 6.62
C ALA A 152 -23.03 12.90 6.91
N SER A 153 -23.11 12.55 8.20
CA SER A 153 -23.53 11.22 8.70
C SER A 153 -24.96 10.83 8.34
N ASP A 154 -25.85 11.82 8.21
CA ASP A 154 -27.30 11.61 8.29
C ASP A 154 -27.86 10.86 7.07
N GLU A 155 -27.15 10.90 5.94
CA GLU A 155 -27.54 10.20 4.70
C GLU A 155 -26.81 8.86 4.52
N LEU A 156 -25.72 8.61 5.26
CA LEU A 156 -24.82 7.48 4.99
C LEU A 156 -25.51 6.13 5.22
N ALA A 157 -26.26 5.98 6.32
CA ALA A 157 -26.96 4.73 6.62
C ALA A 157 -27.94 4.36 5.49
N THR A 158 -28.70 5.32 4.98
CA THR A 158 -29.64 5.10 3.87
C THR A 158 -28.93 4.68 2.58
N LEU A 159 -27.75 5.23 2.30
CA LEU A 159 -26.96 4.84 1.12
C LEU A 159 -26.40 3.41 1.25
N VAL A 160 -25.97 3.03 2.46
CA VAL A 160 -25.50 1.66 2.75
C VAL A 160 -26.64 0.67 2.62
N ASP A 161 -27.78 0.91 3.29
CA ASP A 161 -28.96 0.05 3.21
C ASP A 161 -29.41 -0.15 1.76
N ARG A 162 -29.49 0.94 0.98
CA ARG A 162 -29.88 0.88 -0.43
C ARG A 162 -28.91 0.05 -1.27
N ALA A 163 -27.60 0.16 -1.03
CA ALA A 163 -26.60 -0.63 -1.74
C ALA A 163 -26.70 -2.12 -1.38
N HIS A 164 -26.92 -2.45 -0.11
CA HIS A 164 -27.12 -3.81 0.37
C HIS A 164 -28.43 -4.43 -0.14
N ASP A 165 -29.52 -3.67 -0.17
CA ASP A 165 -30.81 -4.10 -0.73
C ASP A 165 -30.71 -4.48 -2.21
N ALA A 166 -29.80 -3.85 -2.95
CA ALA A 166 -29.47 -4.19 -4.33
C ALA A 166 -28.45 -5.33 -4.48
N GLY A 167 -27.92 -5.87 -3.37
CA GLY A 167 -26.93 -6.95 -3.34
C GLY A 167 -25.48 -6.51 -3.50
N GLY A 168 -25.19 -5.21 -3.47
CA GLY A 168 -23.84 -4.67 -3.62
C GLY A 168 -23.01 -4.77 -2.34
N THR A 169 -21.72 -5.10 -2.47
CA THR A 169 -20.75 -5.03 -1.37
C THR A 169 -20.32 -3.59 -1.15
N VAL A 170 -20.46 -3.06 0.07
CA VAL A 170 -20.19 -1.65 0.35
C VAL A 170 -18.73 -1.43 0.77
N ILE A 171 -18.05 -0.51 0.08
CA ILE A 171 -16.73 0.01 0.46
C ILE A 171 -16.89 1.40 1.06
N ALA A 172 -16.49 1.60 2.31
CA ALA A 172 -16.30 2.93 2.88
C ALA A 172 -14.98 3.54 2.37
N GLU A 173 -15.06 4.55 1.49
CA GLU A 173 -13.91 5.33 1.04
C GLU A 173 -13.57 6.46 2.01
N ARG A 174 -12.30 6.90 1.98
CA ARG A 174 -11.75 7.89 2.93
C ARG A 174 -11.87 7.43 4.39
N ALA A 175 -11.73 6.14 4.60
CA ALA A 175 -11.60 5.53 5.92
C ALA A 175 -10.14 5.69 6.44
N ASP A 176 -9.72 6.94 6.61
CA ASP A 176 -8.34 7.37 6.93
C ASP A 176 -8.09 7.63 8.43
N THR A 177 -9.16 7.83 9.20
CA THR A 177 -9.13 8.14 10.64
C THR A 177 -9.80 7.03 11.44
N ARG A 178 -9.51 6.96 12.75
CA ARG A 178 -10.17 5.99 13.65
C ARG A 178 -11.66 6.20 13.69
N ASP A 179 -12.09 7.46 13.74
CA ASP A 179 -13.50 7.82 13.80
C ASP A 179 -14.24 7.43 12.51
N ARG A 180 -13.66 7.67 11.33
CA ARG A 180 -14.28 7.26 10.05
C ARG A 180 -14.31 5.74 9.87
N ILE A 181 -13.28 5.03 10.34
CA ILE A 181 -13.28 3.57 10.34
C ILE A 181 -14.34 3.02 11.31
N HIS A 182 -14.47 3.63 12.49
CA HIS A 182 -15.50 3.27 13.45
C HIS A 182 -16.90 3.54 12.89
N LEU A 183 -17.11 4.70 12.28
CA LEU A 183 -18.36 5.07 11.61
C LEU A 183 -18.72 4.06 10.51
N GLY A 184 -17.78 3.72 9.62
CA GLY A 184 -18.01 2.71 8.58
C GLY A 184 -18.46 1.37 9.17
N ARG A 185 -17.80 0.91 10.25
CA ARG A 185 -18.21 -0.32 10.96
C ARG A 185 -19.60 -0.22 11.58
N GLN A 186 -19.94 0.91 12.19
CA GLN A 186 -21.27 1.14 12.77
C GLN A 186 -22.37 1.13 11.70
N LEU A 187 -22.06 1.64 10.51
CA LEU A 187 -22.96 1.63 9.35
C LEU A 187 -23.08 0.24 8.71
N GLY A 188 -22.28 -0.75 9.12
CA GLY A 188 -22.36 -2.12 8.58
C GLY A 188 -21.66 -2.30 7.23
N VAL A 189 -20.70 -1.45 6.86
CA VAL A 189 -19.97 -1.61 5.59
C VAL A 189 -19.12 -2.89 5.57
N ASP A 190 -18.99 -3.49 4.39
CA ASP A 190 -18.29 -4.76 4.19
C ASP A 190 -16.78 -4.59 4.06
N LEU A 191 -16.35 -3.46 3.53
CA LEU A 191 -14.96 -3.15 3.18
C LEU A 191 -14.62 -1.69 3.52
N LEU A 192 -13.34 -1.43 3.74
CA LEU A 192 -12.78 -0.11 4.02
C LEU A 192 -11.70 0.21 2.99
N GLN A 193 -11.65 1.45 2.51
CA GLN A 193 -10.57 1.94 1.66
C GLN A 193 -9.97 3.23 2.24
N GLY A 194 -8.64 3.20 2.43
CA GLY A 194 -7.83 4.25 3.01
C GLY A 194 -6.37 3.80 3.13
N PRO A 195 -5.48 4.61 3.75
CA PRO A 195 -4.11 4.19 4.02
C PRO A 195 -4.06 2.90 4.85
N MET A 196 -3.05 2.05 4.62
CA MET A 196 -2.89 0.79 5.37
C MET A 196 -2.62 1.03 6.86
N PHE A 197 -1.96 2.14 7.18
CA PHE A 197 -1.62 2.51 8.55
C PHE A 197 -2.08 3.95 8.81
N GLN A 198 -2.75 4.17 9.94
CA GLN A 198 -3.23 5.50 10.33
C GLN A 198 -2.09 6.37 10.86
N ARG A 199 -2.14 7.68 10.61
CA ARG A 199 -1.22 8.67 11.21
C ARG A 199 -1.57 9.07 12.64
N GLU A 200 -2.78 8.74 13.11
CA GLU A 200 -3.25 9.21 14.41
C GLU A 200 -2.37 8.69 15.56
N PRO A 201 -2.07 9.55 16.57
CA PRO A 201 -1.33 9.12 17.73
C PRO A 201 -1.98 7.91 18.38
N ALA A 202 -1.18 6.88 18.60
CA ALA A 202 -1.63 5.77 19.39
C ALA A 202 -1.61 6.11 20.89
N PRO A 203 -2.54 5.55 21.67
CA PRO A 203 -2.46 5.66 23.12
C PRO A 203 -1.11 5.10 23.61
N SER A 204 -0.48 5.79 24.54
CA SER A 204 0.80 5.39 25.13
C SER A 204 0.64 4.20 26.09
N GLY A 205 1.71 3.43 26.30
CA GLY A 205 1.78 2.47 27.42
C GLY A 205 1.52 1.01 27.05
N ARG A 206 1.84 0.60 25.82
CA ARG A 206 1.86 -0.82 25.46
C ARG A 206 3.03 -1.52 26.13
N GLU A 207 2.77 -2.64 26.80
CA GLU A 207 3.83 -3.53 27.25
C GLU A 207 4.29 -4.41 26.08
N PHE A 208 5.61 -4.51 25.89
CA PHE A 208 6.23 -5.39 24.90
C PHE A 208 6.67 -6.69 25.57
N SER A 209 6.42 -7.81 24.89
CA SER A 209 6.98 -9.11 25.24
C SER A 209 8.50 -9.16 25.01
N ALA A 210 9.15 -10.17 25.58
CA ALA A 210 10.59 -10.37 25.41
C ALA A 210 10.99 -10.56 23.94
N GLY A 211 10.21 -11.30 23.14
CA GLY A 211 10.49 -11.51 21.72
C GLY A 211 10.33 -10.23 20.90
N GLU A 212 9.33 -9.40 21.21
CA GLU A 212 9.18 -8.08 20.56
C GLU A 212 10.35 -7.15 20.90
N LEU A 213 10.82 -7.16 22.15
CA LEU A 213 12.00 -6.40 22.55
C LEU A 213 13.27 -6.87 21.83
N GLN A 214 13.47 -8.17 21.66
CA GLN A 214 14.57 -8.72 20.86
C GLN A 214 14.48 -8.29 19.39
N CYS A 215 13.29 -8.29 18.80
CA CYS A 215 13.09 -7.78 17.45
C CYS A 215 13.45 -6.29 17.33
N LEU A 216 13.07 -5.47 18.32
CA LEU A 216 13.42 -4.04 18.36
C LEU A 216 14.93 -3.83 18.55
N GLU A 217 15.59 -4.63 19.39
CA GLU A 217 17.06 -4.61 19.55
C GLU A 217 17.76 -4.98 18.24
N LEU A 218 17.23 -5.96 17.50
CA LEU A 218 17.76 -6.32 16.20
C LEU A 218 17.61 -5.18 15.18
N MET A 219 16.47 -4.51 15.16
CA MET A 219 16.27 -3.31 14.32
C MET A 219 17.24 -2.19 14.68
N GLN A 220 17.52 -1.99 15.97
CA GLN A 220 18.53 -1.04 16.44
C GLN A 220 19.89 -1.35 15.83
N LEU A 221 20.39 -2.58 15.97
CA LEU A 221 21.70 -2.98 15.45
C LEU A 221 21.81 -2.79 13.92
N LEU A 222 20.73 -3.11 13.21
CA LEU A 222 20.68 -3.01 11.75
C LEU A 222 20.54 -1.57 11.22
N SER A 223 20.12 -0.63 12.07
CA SER A 223 19.99 0.78 11.72
C SER A 223 21.29 1.60 11.84
N GLN A 224 22.36 0.99 12.36
CA GLN A 224 23.63 1.68 12.59
C GLN A 224 24.41 1.84 11.28
N ALA A 225 25.14 2.96 11.15
CA ALA A 225 26.01 3.22 10.00
C ALA A 225 27.07 2.13 9.79
N HIS A 226 27.51 1.47 10.87
CA HIS A 226 28.39 0.31 10.84
C HIS A 226 27.74 -0.82 11.63
N ILE A 227 27.27 -1.83 10.91
CA ILE A 227 26.54 -2.95 11.52
C ILE A 227 27.55 -3.88 12.22
N ASP A 228 27.42 -4.03 13.54
CA ASP A 228 28.12 -5.08 14.29
C ASP A 228 27.47 -6.43 13.97
N GLN A 229 28.02 -7.11 12.97
CA GLN A 229 27.54 -8.41 12.51
C GLN A 229 27.59 -9.47 13.63
N ALA A 230 28.56 -9.40 14.55
CA ALA A 230 28.64 -10.33 15.65
C ALA A 230 27.49 -10.09 16.66
N ALA A 231 27.12 -8.83 16.91
CA ALA A 231 25.94 -8.50 17.71
C ALA A 231 24.64 -9.01 17.07
N VAL A 232 24.47 -8.80 15.76
CA VAL A 232 23.31 -9.30 15.00
C VAL A 232 23.20 -10.82 15.15
N VAL A 233 24.29 -11.56 14.95
CA VAL A 233 24.31 -13.03 15.12
C VAL A 233 23.94 -13.42 16.55
N ARG A 234 24.45 -12.71 17.58
CA ARG A 234 24.10 -13.01 18.98
C ARG A 234 22.61 -12.84 19.25
N VAL A 235 22.01 -11.73 18.82
CA VAL A 235 20.58 -11.48 19.02
C VAL A 235 19.75 -12.54 18.30
N VAL A 236 20.03 -12.82 17.02
CA VAL A 236 19.33 -13.87 16.25
C VAL A 236 19.51 -15.25 16.90
N SER A 237 20.70 -15.58 17.38
CA SER A 237 20.95 -16.90 18.01
C SER A 237 20.31 -17.05 19.39
N SER A 238 19.95 -15.94 20.04
CA SER A 238 19.31 -15.94 21.35
C SER A 238 17.80 -16.20 21.30
N ASP A 239 17.20 -16.08 20.10
CA ASP A 239 15.80 -16.38 19.83
C ASP A 239 15.72 -17.61 18.90
N PRO A 240 15.35 -18.80 19.42
CA PRO A 240 15.24 -20.01 18.62
C PRO A 240 14.27 -19.90 17.45
N GLU A 241 13.17 -19.15 17.59
CA GLU A 241 12.18 -18.98 16.52
C GLU A 241 12.78 -18.16 15.39
N LEU A 242 13.41 -17.03 15.73
CA LEU A 242 14.06 -16.17 14.75
C LEU A 242 15.25 -16.87 14.05
N ALA A 243 16.07 -17.61 14.81
CA ALA A 243 17.16 -18.41 14.26
C ALA A 243 16.66 -19.44 13.23
N MET A 244 15.58 -20.16 13.56
CA MET A 244 14.96 -21.12 12.64
C MET A 244 14.40 -20.45 11.39
N ARG A 245 13.75 -19.28 11.53
CA ARG A 245 13.25 -18.49 10.40
C ARG A 245 14.38 -18.03 9.48
N VAL A 246 15.51 -17.59 10.02
CA VAL A 246 16.70 -17.22 9.23
C VAL A 246 17.27 -18.42 8.47
N LEU A 247 17.39 -19.58 9.11
CA LEU A 247 17.86 -20.82 8.47
C LEU A 247 16.89 -21.29 7.36
N HIS A 248 15.58 -21.28 7.62
CA HIS A 248 14.59 -21.63 6.60
C HIS A 248 14.60 -20.66 5.42
N LEU A 249 14.74 -19.36 5.67
CA LEU A 249 14.82 -18.37 4.60
C LEU A 249 16.02 -18.63 3.69
N VAL A 250 17.22 -18.81 4.26
CA VAL A 250 18.44 -19.01 3.45
C VAL A 250 18.45 -20.35 2.71
N ASN A 251 17.77 -21.37 3.25
CA ASN A 251 17.64 -22.69 2.61
C ASN A 251 16.45 -22.80 1.66
N SER A 252 15.64 -21.74 1.55
CA SER A 252 14.52 -21.72 0.61
C SER A 252 15.01 -21.68 -0.85
N SER A 253 14.12 -22.05 -1.77
CA SER A 253 14.39 -21.98 -3.22
C SER A 253 14.76 -20.57 -3.69
N SER A 254 14.42 -19.53 -2.93
CA SER A 254 14.75 -18.13 -3.24
C SER A 254 16.25 -17.84 -3.27
N TYR A 255 17.07 -18.59 -2.53
CA TYR A 255 18.54 -18.42 -2.50
C TYR A 255 19.29 -19.40 -3.41
N ALA A 256 18.58 -20.38 -4.00
CA ALA A 256 19.12 -21.34 -4.98
C ALA A 256 20.46 -21.99 -4.58
N LEU A 257 20.66 -22.27 -3.29
CA LEU A 257 21.91 -22.84 -2.79
C LEU A 257 22.04 -24.32 -3.17
N ARG A 258 23.28 -24.73 -3.49
CA ARG A 258 23.60 -26.14 -3.81
C ARG A 258 23.68 -27.05 -2.58
N ARG A 259 23.83 -26.46 -1.40
CA ARG A 259 23.97 -27.16 -0.12
C ARG A 259 23.22 -26.37 0.95
N GLU A 260 22.54 -27.09 1.82
CA GLU A 260 21.86 -26.53 2.99
C GLU A 260 22.86 -25.89 3.97
N ILE A 261 22.43 -24.79 4.57
CA ILE A 261 23.15 -24.01 5.58
C ILE A 261 22.60 -24.38 6.95
N ASP A 262 23.46 -24.95 7.80
CA ASP A 262 23.09 -25.39 9.15
C ASP A 262 23.57 -24.43 10.25
N SER A 263 24.28 -23.35 9.87
CA SER A 263 24.88 -22.39 10.79
C SER A 263 24.14 -21.04 10.76
N VAL A 264 23.60 -20.62 11.91
CA VAL A 264 22.94 -19.31 12.07
C VAL A 264 23.88 -18.17 11.70
N HIS A 265 25.15 -18.26 12.07
CA HIS A 265 26.15 -17.26 11.70
C HIS A 265 26.29 -17.14 10.17
N GLN A 266 26.45 -18.27 9.49
CA GLN A 266 26.56 -18.28 8.03
C GLN A 266 25.27 -17.79 7.35
N ALA A 267 24.11 -18.19 7.89
CA ALA A 267 22.82 -17.77 7.39
C ALA A 267 22.62 -16.25 7.51
N VAL A 268 22.92 -15.65 8.67
CA VAL A 268 22.85 -14.20 8.90
C VAL A 268 23.72 -13.44 7.89
N VAL A 269 24.94 -13.90 7.62
CA VAL A 269 25.84 -13.28 6.63
C VAL A 269 25.25 -13.34 5.22
N LEU A 270 24.69 -14.48 4.82
CA LEU A 270 24.14 -14.70 3.48
C LEU A 270 22.81 -13.97 3.26
N VAL A 271 21.95 -13.92 4.28
CA VAL A 271 20.63 -13.29 4.23
C VAL A 271 20.77 -11.76 4.14
N GLY A 272 21.71 -11.19 4.90
CA GLY A 272 22.01 -9.76 4.88
C GLY A 272 21.04 -8.91 5.73
N PRO A 273 21.43 -7.66 6.04
CA PRO A 273 20.79 -6.85 7.07
C PRO A 273 19.34 -6.48 6.76
N GLN A 274 19.05 -6.11 5.50
CA GLN A 274 17.70 -5.73 5.10
C GLN A 274 16.69 -6.87 5.28
N GLN A 275 17.12 -8.08 4.97
CA GLN A 275 16.27 -9.26 4.97
C GLN A 275 16.10 -9.82 6.39
N ILE A 276 17.11 -9.65 7.25
CA ILE A 276 16.98 -9.84 8.70
C ILE A 276 16.03 -8.82 9.31
N ALA A 277 16.09 -7.54 8.91
CA ALA A 277 15.15 -6.53 9.37
C ALA A 277 13.70 -6.89 8.99
N ALA A 278 13.49 -7.36 7.76
CA ALA A 278 12.18 -7.83 7.31
C ALA A 278 11.69 -9.06 8.11
N LEU A 279 12.58 -9.98 8.49
CA LEU A 279 12.27 -11.12 9.36
C LEU A 279 11.93 -10.71 10.80
N ALA A 280 12.72 -9.80 11.38
CA ALA A 280 12.44 -9.22 12.68
C ALA A 280 11.07 -8.55 12.68
N MET A 281 10.73 -7.85 11.59
CA MET A 281 9.43 -7.25 11.41
C MET A 281 8.29 -8.25 11.30
N ALA A 282 8.47 -9.28 10.47
CA ALA A 282 7.51 -10.36 10.36
C ALA A 282 7.25 -11.01 11.73
N SER A 283 8.27 -11.14 12.57
CA SER A 283 8.15 -11.68 13.94
C SER A 283 7.44 -10.69 14.87
N LEU A 284 7.80 -9.41 14.81
CA LEU A 284 7.23 -8.34 15.65
C LEU A 284 5.72 -8.14 15.44
N ILE A 285 5.21 -8.39 14.24
CA ILE A 285 3.78 -8.26 13.93
C ILE A 285 3.04 -9.60 13.96
N ASP A 286 3.70 -10.68 14.43
CA ASP A 286 3.18 -12.05 14.40
C ASP A 286 2.65 -12.43 13.01
N ALA A 287 3.53 -12.29 12.01
CA ALA A 287 3.14 -12.37 10.62
C ALA A 287 2.64 -13.77 10.24
N ARG A 288 1.38 -13.83 9.83
CA ARG A 288 0.66 -14.99 9.33
C ARG A 288 0.26 -14.75 7.87
N PRO A 289 -0.22 -15.76 7.11
CA PRO A 289 -0.75 -15.52 5.76
C PRO A 289 -1.80 -14.42 5.70
N THR A 290 -2.60 -14.26 6.76
CA THR A 290 -3.61 -13.18 6.90
C THR A 290 -3.01 -11.78 7.04
N SER A 291 -1.77 -11.66 7.53
CA SER A 291 -1.07 -10.38 7.70
C SER A 291 -0.04 -10.10 6.60
N LEU A 292 0.02 -10.92 5.54
CA LEU A 292 0.91 -10.71 4.40
C LEU A 292 0.72 -9.30 3.81
N GLY A 293 -0.52 -8.82 3.73
CA GLY A 293 -0.82 -7.46 3.25
C GLY A 293 -0.23 -6.36 4.13
N ALA A 294 -0.21 -6.54 5.46
CA ALA A 294 0.41 -5.59 6.38
C ALA A 294 1.94 -5.60 6.23
N LEU A 295 2.56 -6.79 6.15
CA LEU A 295 3.99 -6.90 5.92
C LEU A 295 4.40 -6.31 4.56
N TRP A 296 3.61 -6.55 3.52
CA TRP A 296 3.81 -5.95 2.20
C TRP A 296 3.80 -4.43 2.28
N ALA A 297 2.79 -3.82 2.91
CA ALA A 297 2.72 -2.37 3.05
C ALA A 297 3.88 -1.78 3.88
N ILE A 298 4.28 -2.44 4.99
CA ILE A 298 5.45 -2.05 5.80
C ILE A 298 6.71 -1.99 4.92
N LEU A 299 6.97 -3.05 4.15
CA LEU A 299 8.16 -3.16 3.33
C LEU A 299 8.12 -2.22 2.12
N THR A 300 6.94 -1.99 1.53
CA THR A 300 6.76 -0.99 0.46
C THR A 300 7.12 0.39 0.98
N ARG A 301 6.62 0.80 2.15
CA ARG A 301 6.96 2.11 2.75
C ARG A 301 8.46 2.23 3.00
N ALA A 302 9.07 1.23 3.60
CA ALA A 302 10.50 1.21 3.89
C ALA A 302 11.34 1.37 2.61
N LEU A 303 11.05 0.58 1.57
CA LEU A 303 11.73 0.67 0.28
C LEU A 303 11.48 2.01 -0.43
N ALA A 304 10.26 2.54 -0.37
CA ALA A 304 9.94 3.84 -0.95
C ALA A 304 10.72 4.98 -0.25
N CYS A 305 10.76 5.01 1.08
CA CYS A 305 11.54 6.00 1.84
C CYS A 305 13.04 5.89 1.54
N LYS A 306 13.57 4.66 1.37
CA LYS A 306 14.95 4.45 0.88
C LYS A 306 15.16 5.02 -0.51
N GLY A 307 14.27 4.72 -1.46
CA GLY A 307 14.36 5.23 -2.83
C GLY A 307 14.30 6.75 -2.90
N MET A 308 13.47 7.39 -2.07
CA MET A 308 13.32 8.84 -2.01
C MET A 308 14.53 9.55 -1.37
N SER A 309 15.13 8.94 -0.35
CA SER A 309 16.28 9.54 0.36
C SER A 309 17.64 9.16 -0.22
N GLY A 310 17.72 8.04 -0.95
CA GLY A 310 18.98 7.49 -1.48
C GLY A 310 19.84 6.75 -0.44
N ASP A 311 19.31 6.48 0.75
CA ASP A 311 20.06 5.99 1.92
C ASP A 311 19.32 4.88 2.69
N ASP A 312 20.07 3.95 3.29
CA ASP A 312 19.54 2.89 4.17
C ASP A 312 18.89 3.45 5.46
N ALA A 313 19.29 4.64 5.91
CA ALA A 313 18.60 5.34 6.98
C ALA A 313 17.13 5.65 6.60
N GLY A 314 16.85 5.95 5.34
CA GLY A 314 15.47 6.13 4.84
C GLY A 314 14.66 4.84 4.90
N TYR A 315 15.30 3.68 4.64
CA TYR A 315 14.66 2.37 4.84
C TYR A 315 14.21 2.20 6.29
N THR A 316 15.11 2.49 7.23
CA THR A 316 14.85 2.40 8.66
C THR A 316 13.70 3.32 9.10
N VAL A 317 13.67 4.56 8.60
CA VAL A 317 12.60 5.52 8.89
C VAL A 317 11.24 5.01 8.41
N GLY A 318 11.16 4.54 7.16
CA GLY A 318 9.90 4.00 6.61
C GLY A 318 9.45 2.72 7.34
N LEU A 319 10.40 1.87 7.73
CA LEU A 319 10.15 0.65 8.51
C LEU A 319 9.57 0.99 9.88
N LEU A 320 10.29 1.77 10.69
CA LEU A 320 9.91 2.15 12.06
C LEU A 320 8.61 2.97 12.11
N SER A 321 8.37 3.83 11.13
CA SER A 321 7.09 4.55 11.00
C SER A 321 5.90 3.59 10.83
N SER A 322 6.08 2.55 10.01
CA SER A 322 5.06 1.51 9.82
C SER A 322 4.86 0.65 11.07
N VAL A 323 5.96 0.30 11.75
CA VAL A 323 5.89 -0.42 13.03
C VAL A 323 5.11 0.35 14.07
N ALA A 324 5.43 1.63 14.26
CA ALA A 324 4.77 2.49 15.25
C ALA A 324 3.25 2.44 15.06
N SER A 325 2.85 2.60 13.80
CA SER A 325 1.45 2.64 13.39
C SER A 325 0.77 1.27 13.54
N GLN A 326 1.44 0.18 13.14
CA GLN A 326 0.93 -1.19 13.23
C GLN A 326 0.81 -1.68 14.68
N LEU A 327 1.77 -1.34 15.53
CA LEU A 327 1.77 -1.72 16.94
C LEU A 327 0.90 -0.80 17.79
N GLY A 328 0.45 0.33 17.24
CA GLY A 328 -0.27 1.34 17.99
C GLY A 328 0.58 1.88 19.13
N VAL A 329 1.81 2.31 18.83
CA VAL A 329 2.70 2.96 19.81
C VAL A 329 3.18 4.31 19.29
N PRO A 330 3.40 5.31 20.16
CA PRO A 330 3.99 6.58 19.74
C PRO A 330 5.38 6.39 19.13
N PRO A 331 5.75 7.10 18.05
CA PRO A 331 7.09 7.03 17.47
C PRO A 331 8.21 7.33 18.48
N ALA A 332 7.94 8.20 19.47
CA ALA A 332 8.87 8.51 20.57
C ALA A 332 9.26 7.28 21.39
N GLU A 333 8.32 6.36 21.61
CA GLU A 333 8.59 5.14 22.36
C GLU A 333 9.52 4.22 21.56
N LEU A 334 9.27 4.04 20.26
CA LEU A 334 10.17 3.25 19.41
C LEU A 334 11.56 3.87 19.34
N VAL A 335 11.68 5.17 19.11
CA VAL A 335 12.98 5.86 19.03
C VAL A 335 13.79 5.67 20.32
N SER A 336 13.13 5.76 21.49
CA SER A 336 13.81 5.57 22.78
C SER A 336 14.35 4.15 22.97
N ARG A 337 13.69 3.14 22.38
CA ARG A 337 14.05 1.73 22.50
C ARG A 337 15.05 1.29 21.44
N THR A 338 14.98 1.86 20.23
CA THR A 338 15.83 1.46 19.11
C THR A 338 17.15 2.23 19.04
N GLY A 339 17.34 3.30 19.83
CA GLY A 339 18.62 4.03 19.88
C GLY A 339 19.13 4.48 18.52
N VAL A 340 18.21 4.81 17.60
CA VAL A 340 18.51 5.29 16.24
C VAL A 340 19.28 6.61 16.26
N SER A 341 19.91 6.95 15.12
CA SER A 341 20.61 8.22 14.97
C SER A 341 19.69 9.44 15.18
N ALA A 342 20.28 10.59 15.49
CA ALA A 342 19.54 11.84 15.67
C ALA A 342 18.71 12.22 14.43
N ASP A 343 19.21 11.93 13.23
CA ASP A 343 18.51 12.22 11.97
C ASP A 343 17.28 11.32 11.78
N VAL A 344 17.41 10.02 12.07
CA VAL A 344 16.28 9.07 12.02
C VAL A 344 15.24 9.42 13.09
N ALA A 345 15.68 9.78 14.31
CA ALA A 345 14.79 10.26 15.37
C ALA A 345 14.05 11.54 14.96
N SER A 346 14.77 12.52 14.37
CA SER A 346 14.18 13.77 13.87
C SER A 346 13.11 13.51 12.80
N ALA A 347 13.38 12.58 11.88
CA ALA A 347 12.45 12.18 10.84
C ALA A 347 11.18 11.52 11.39
N LEU A 348 11.31 10.60 12.36
CA LEU A 348 10.16 9.90 12.94
C LEU A 348 9.29 10.78 13.85
N LEU A 349 9.91 11.69 14.60
CA LEU A 349 9.21 12.50 15.61
C LEU A 349 8.64 13.80 15.07
N ARG A 350 9.38 14.43 14.15
CA ARG A 350 9.08 15.78 13.64
C ARG A 350 8.90 15.83 12.13
N GLN A 351 9.19 14.74 11.40
CA GLN A 351 9.22 14.71 9.93
C GLN A 351 10.17 15.78 9.36
N GLU A 352 11.24 16.07 10.08
CA GLU A 352 12.25 17.06 9.69
C GLU A 352 13.50 16.40 9.10
N GLY A 353 14.25 17.16 8.30
CA GLY A 353 15.44 16.68 7.60
C GLY A 353 15.12 15.85 6.36
N PRO A 354 16.14 15.37 5.64
CA PRO A 354 15.95 14.66 4.36
C PRO A 354 15.13 13.39 4.51
N TYR A 355 15.36 12.59 5.56
CA TYR A 355 14.56 11.38 5.80
C TYR A 355 13.13 11.70 6.26
N GLY A 356 12.94 12.82 6.96
CA GLY A 356 11.62 13.29 7.39
C GLY A 356 10.75 13.74 6.23
N GLN A 357 11.33 14.51 5.30
CA GLN A 357 10.65 14.93 4.06
C GLN A 357 10.30 13.72 3.18
N ALA A 358 11.23 12.77 3.02
CA ALA A 358 10.97 11.53 2.30
C ALA A 358 9.83 10.71 2.94
N LEU A 359 9.82 10.60 4.27
CA LEU A 359 8.73 9.94 5.00
C LEU A 359 7.40 10.65 4.79
N ALA A 360 7.35 11.97 4.97
CA ALA A 360 6.14 12.76 4.80
C ALA A 360 5.55 12.60 3.39
N ALA A 361 6.40 12.61 2.36
CA ALA A 361 5.98 12.44 0.97
C ALA A 361 5.38 11.06 0.71
N VAL A 362 6.04 9.99 1.19
CA VAL A 362 5.53 8.63 1.05
C VAL A 362 4.21 8.44 1.80
N LEU A 363 4.12 8.96 3.03
CA LEU A 363 2.86 8.91 3.79
C LEU A 363 1.74 9.66 3.07
N ALA A 364 2.01 10.79 2.42
CA ALA A 364 0.99 11.55 1.70
C ALA A 364 0.54 10.81 0.43
N HIS A 365 1.48 10.16 -0.26
CA HIS A 365 1.17 9.29 -1.38
C HIS A 365 0.25 8.11 -0.99
N GLU A 366 0.52 7.43 0.13
CA GLU A 366 -0.32 6.32 0.64
C GLU A 366 -1.76 6.75 1.01
N GLU A 367 -1.94 8.04 1.32
CA GLU A 367 -3.23 8.66 1.62
C GLU A 367 -3.94 9.19 0.37
N ASN A 368 -3.33 9.06 -0.81
CA ASN A 368 -3.75 9.69 -2.05
C ASN A 368 -3.81 11.23 -1.98
N ASP A 369 -2.97 11.84 -1.13
CA ASP A 369 -2.89 13.28 -0.91
C ASP A 369 -1.77 13.91 -1.76
N LEU A 370 -2.10 14.28 -3.00
CA LEU A 370 -1.14 14.89 -3.92
C LEU A 370 -0.65 16.26 -3.42
N ASP A 371 -1.51 17.04 -2.77
CA ASP A 371 -1.14 18.34 -2.23
C ASP A 371 -0.20 18.19 -1.03
N GLY A 372 -0.45 17.18 -0.18
CA GLY A 372 0.46 16.78 0.89
C GLY A 372 1.84 16.39 0.38
N VAL A 373 1.92 15.66 -0.75
CA VAL A 373 3.22 15.36 -1.40
C VAL A 373 3.90 16.65 -1.86
N ARG A 374 3.17 17.57 -2.48
CA ARG A 374 3.75 18.86 -2.93
C ARG A 374 4.27 19.69 -1.77
N ALA A 375 3.57 19.68 -0.64
CA ALA A 375 3.96 20.41 0.56
C ALA A 375 5.32 19.96 1.12
N THR A 376 5.79 18.75 0.80
CA THR A 376 7.12 18.27 1.19
C THR A 376 8.23 18.71 0.23
N GLY A 377 7.89 19.37 -0.88
CA GLY A 377 8.84 19.80 -1.91
C GLY A 377 9.17 18.72 -2.95
N TYR A 378 8.44 17.60 -2.98
CA TYR A 378 8.57 16.57 -4.01
C TYR A 378 7.43 16.64 -5.03
N GLU A 379 7.68 16.21 -6.26
CA GLU A 379 6.64 16.09 -7.27
C GLU A 379 5.85 14.77 -7.09
N PRO A 380 4.51 14.78 -7.16
CA PRO A 380 3.71 13.58 -6.95
C PRO A 380 4.01 12.44 -7.93
N HIS A 381 4.39 12.75 -9.18
CA HIS A 381 4.75 11.72 -10.16
C HIS A 381 6.06 10.99 -9.78
N ASP A 382 7.03 11.69 -9.20
CA ASP A 382 8.29 11.11 -8.76
C ASP A 382 8.08 10.17 -7.56
N VAL A 383 7.31 10.64 -6.57
CA VAL A 383 6.97 9.82 -5.39
C VAL A 383 6.17 8.58 -5.81
N ALA A 384 5.20 8.74 -6.71
CA ALA A 384 4.44 7.61 -7.24
C ALA A 384 5.32 6.58 -7.95
N ARG A 385 6.26 7.03 -8.79
CA ARG A 385 7.20 6.16 -9.49
C ARG A 385 8.09 5.38 -8.51
N VAL A 386 8.63 6.05 -7.49
CA VAL A 386 9.48 5.42 -6.46
C VAL A 386 8.67 4.45 -5.60
N TYR A 387 7.44 4.82 -5.22
CA TYR A 387 6.58 3.95 -4.43
C TYR A 387 6.18 2.69 -5.21
N LEU A 388 5.77 2.81 -6.48
CA LEU A 388 5.38 1.67 -7.30
C LEU A 388 6.56 0.76 -7.64
N SER A 389 7.78 1.27 -7.79
CA SER A 389 8.96 0.43 -8.00
C SER A 389 9.32 -0.40 -6.76
N ALA A 390 8.94 0.07 -5.56
CA ALA A 390 9.11 -0.65 -4.31
C ALA A 390 8.09 -1.79 -4.10
N VAL A 391 6.89 -1.68 -4.68
CA VAL A 391 5.78 -2.63 -4.47
C VAL A 391 6.15 -4.09 -4.82
N PRO A 392 6.75 -4.40 -5.99
CA PRO A 392 7.06 -5.79 -6.37
C PRO A 392 8.12 -6.43 -5.48
N GLN A 393 9.18 -5.67 -5.14
CA GLN A 393 10.25 -6.16 -4.27
C GLN A 393 9.73 -6.42 -2.85
N ALA A 394 8.86 -5.54 -2.35
CA ALA A 394 8.19 -5.73 -1.07
C ALA A 394 7.30 -6.98 -1.06
N LEU A 395 6.54 -7.23 -2.14
CA LEU A 395 5.69 -8.42 -2.26
C LEU A 395 6.53 -9.70 -2.26
N ALA A 396 7.59 -9.74 -3.06
CA ALA A 396 8.47 -10.91 -3.15
C ALA A 396 9.10 -11.24 -1.79
N THR A 397 9.52 -10.20 -1.06
CA THR A 397 10.06 -10.34 0.29
C THR A 397 9.00 -10.80 1.28
N ALA A 398 7.84 -10.15 1.35
CA ALA A 398 6.76 -10.55 2.26
C ALA A 398 6.30 -12.00 2.01
N SER A 399 6.23 -12.40 0.74
CA SER A 399 5.84 -13.75 0.33
C SER A 399 6.85 -14.80 0.80
N SER A 400 8.15 -14.59 0.60
CA SER A 400 9.18 -15.54 1.05
C SER A 400 9.19 -15.73 2.57
N LEU A 401 8.90 -14.66 3.33
CA LEU A 401 8.81 -14.70 4.79
C LEU A 401 7.54 -15.42 5.28
N SER A 402 6.42 -15.30 4.55
CA SER A 402 5.15 -15.94 4.92
C SER A 402 5.14 -17.46 4.70
N VAL A 403 5.89 -17.96 3.71
CA VAL A 403 5.94 -19.40 3.38
C VAL A 403 6.71 -20.21 4.45
N GLY A 404 7.64 -19.58 5.16
CA GLY A 404 8.43 -20.20 6.23
C GLY A 404 7.66 -20.47 7.54
N SER A 405 6.43 -19.95 7.70
CA SER A 405 5.63 -20.09 8.92
C SER A 405 4.67 -21.29 8.90
N ARG A 406 4.81 -22.22 7.95
CA ARG A 406 4.01 -23.45 7.86
C ARG A 406 4.60 -24.59 8.70
N TYR A 407 4.88 -24.39 9.99
CA TYR A 407 5.23 -25.50 10.89
C TYR A 407 4.67 -25.28 12.28
#